data_AF-A0A1S9MHN5-F1
#
_entry.id   AF-A0A1S9MHN5-F1
#
_cell.length_a   1.000
_cell.length_b   1.000
_cell.length_c   1.000
_cell.angle_alpha   90.00
_cell.angle_beta   90.00
_cell.angle_gamma   90.00
#
_symmetry.space_group_name_H-M   'P 1'
#
loop_
_entity.id
_entity.type
_entity.pdbx_description
1 polymer ?
#
loop_
_entity_poly.entity_id
_entity_poly.type
_entity_poly.pdbx_seq_one_letter_code
_entity_poly.pdbx_strand_id
1 'polypeptide(L)'
;MTVILDREKQQQLSAPAESGWHRVCAIDELEPAWGEAALVGGKQVALFRTTPDEVLAVSQQDPATLSNVMARGIVGSRGSRPTIASPLHKEVYDLETGECFTNPELRLATYSTRLVDGYLEVAL
;
A
#
# COMPACT_ATOMS: atom_id res chain seq x y z
N MET A 1 41.40 -16.04 16.62
CA MET A 1 40.96 -16.53 15.30
C MET A 1 39.94 -15.52 14.78
N THR A 2 40.45 -14.47 14.15
CA THR A 2 39.66 -13.33 13.68
C THR A 2 39.23 -13.64 12.26
N VAL A 3 37.93 -13.81 12.05
CA VAL A 3 37.37 -13.92 10.71
C VAL A 3 37.04 -12.50 10.28
N ILE A 4 37.96 -11.86 9.56
CA ILE A 4 37.62 -10.73 8.70
C ILE A 4 36.83 -11.35 7.55
N LEU A 5 35.53 -11.13 7.53
CA LEU A 5 34.71 -11.40 6.35
C LEU A 5 34.79 -10.16 5.47
N ASP A 6 35.45 -10.31 4.32
CA ASP A 6 35.51 -9.35 3.24
C ASP A 6 34.10 -8.86 2.89
N ARG A 7 33.84 -7.60 3.25
CA ARG A 7 32.59 -6.90 3.01
C ARG A 7 32.67 -6.18 1.66
N GLU A 8 32.94 -6.93 0.59
CA GLU A 8 33.08 -6.40 -0.77
C GLU A 8 32.16 -7.14 -1.76
N LYS A 9 30.86 -6.84 -1.71
CA LYS A 9 29.88 -6.82 -2.84
C LYS A 9 28.43 -6.81 -2.32
N GLN A 10 28.05 -5.75 -1.63
CA GLN A 10 26.64 -5.35 -1.50
C GLN A 10 26.49 -3.88 -1.92
N GLN A 11 26.93 -3.58 -3.14
CA GLN A 11 26.53 -2.37 -3.84
C GLN A 11 25.70 -2.77 -5.05
N GLN A 12 24.64 -1.98 -5.25
CA GLN A 12 23.77 -1.91 -6.42
C GLN A 12 22.49 -2.77 -6.41
N LEU A 13 21.44 -2.25 -5.77
CA LEU A 13 20.10 -2.18 -6.37
C LEU A 13 19.28 -1.07 -5.68
N SER A 14 19.78 0.17 -5.76
CA SER A 14 18.91 1.34 -5.68
C SER A 14 18.78 1.88 -7.11
N ALA A 15 17.85 1.30 -7.88
CA ALA A 15 17.31 2.03 -9.01
C ALA A 15 16.67 3.31 -8.45
N PRO A 16 16.88 4.49 -9.05
CA PRO A 16 16.06 5.64 -8.72
C PRO A 16 14.60 5.22 -8.91
N ALA A 17 13.74 5.51 -7.93
CA ALA A 17 12.31 5.30 -8.10
C ALA A 17 11.86 6.20 -9.26
N GLU A 18 11.69 5.61 -10.44
CA GLU A 18 11.10 6.27 -11.59
C GLU A 18 9.73 6.80 -11.14
N SER A 19 9.63 8.12 -10.99
CA SER A 19 8.36 8.78 -10.72
C SER A 19 7.46 8.55 -11.93
N GLY A 20 6.31 7.94 -11.73
CA GLY A 20 5.45 7.57 -12.85
C GLY A 20 4.42 6.52 -12.49
N TRP A 21 3.69 6.09 -13.52
CA TRP A 21 2.69 5.04 -13.44
C TRP A 21 3.35 3.68 -13.61
N HIS A 22 3.07 2.78 -12.67
CA HIS A 22 3.60 1.42 -12.64
C HIS A 22 2.46 0.43 -12.80
N ARG A 23 2.50 -0.40 -13.83
CA ARG A 23 1.54 -1.50 -14.03
C ARG A 23 1.78 -2.59 -12.98
N VAL A 24 0.70 -3.03 -12.32
CA VAL A 24 0.78 -3.94 -11.17
C VAL A 24 0.21 -5.32 -11.50
N CYS A 25 -1.09 -5.44 -11.72
CA CYS A 25 -1.79 -6.69 -12.02
C CYS A 25 -3.05 -6.43 -12.86
N ALA A 26 -3.68 -7.47 -13.37
CA ALA A 26 -5.03 -7.36 -13.92
C ALA A 26 -6.06 -7.16 -12.79
N ILE A 27 -7.14 -6.41 -13.05
CA ILE A 27 -8.13 -6.10 -12.00
C ILE A 27 -8.88 -7.33 -11.47
N ASP A 28 -9.01 -8.37 -12.29
CA ASP A 28 -9.67 -9.63 -11.93
C ASP A 28 -8.82 -10.52 -11.02
N GLU A 29 -7.52 -10.23 -10.88
CA GLU A 29 -6.67 -10.83 -9.85
C GLU A 29 -6.91 -10.24 -8.45
N LEU A 30 -7.61 -9.10 -8.36
CA LEU A 30 -7.98 -8.48 -7.09
C LEU A 30 -9.41 -8.89 -6.68
N GLU A 31 -9.49 -9.57 -5.54
CA GLU A 31 -10.76 -9.92 -4.91
C GLU A 31 -11.42 -8.66 -4.32
N PRO A 32 -12.71 -8.40 -4.59
CA PRO A 32 -13.44 -7.29 -3.99
C PRO A 32 -13.39 -7.29 -2.46
N ALA A 33 -13.20 -6.11 -1.87
CA ALA A 33 -13.15 -5.92 -0.41
C ALA A 33 -12.05 -6.74 0.32
N TRP A 34 -11.06 -7.26 -0.41
CA TRP A 34 -9.89 -7.92 0.14
C TRP A 34 -8.64 -7.07 -0.11
N GLY A 35 -7.72 -7.07 0.84
CA GLY A 35 -6.47 -6.32 0.74
C GLY A 35 -5.34 -7.18 0.19
N GLU A 36 -4.68 -6.70 -0.86
CA GLU A 36 -3.51 -7.36 -1.45
C GLU A 36 -2.26 -6.50 -1.29
N ALA A 37 -1.14 -7.13 -0.92
CA ALA A 37 0.14 -6.44 -0.78
C ALA A 37 0.96 -6.61 -2.06
N ALA A 38 1.46 -5.50 -2.61
CA ALA A 38 2.29 -5.47 -3.82
C ALA A 38 3.61 -4.73 -3.57
N LEU A 39 4.67 -5.16 -4.26
CA LEU A 39 5.92 -4.42 -4.34
C LEU A 39 5.96 -3.66 -5.68
N VAL A 40 5.82 -2.35 -5.63
CA VAL A 40 5.74 -1.48 -6.82
C VAL A 40 6.86 -0.46 -6.73
N GLY A 41 7.74 -0.38 -7.74
CA GLY A 41 8.86 0.58 -7.76
C GLY A 41 9.74 0.57 -6.49
N GLY A 42 9.86 -0.57 -5.81
CA GLY A 42 10.58 -0.71 -4.54
C GLY A 42 9.81 -0.27 -3.27
N LYS A 43 8.57 0.21 -3.40
CA LYS A 43 7.66 0.54 -2.29
C LYS A 43 6.65 -0.58 -2.07
N GLN A 44 6.33 -0.89 -0.82
CA GLN A 44 5.26 -1.82 -0.49
C GLN A 44 3.92 -1.08 -0.39
N VAL A 45 2.94 -1.52 -1.16
CA VAL A 45 1.63 -0.90 -1.32
C VAL A 45 0.55 -1.92 -0.98
N ALA A 46 -0.49 -1.51 -0.26
CA ALA A 46 -1.71 -2.26 -0.05
C ALA A 46 -2.77 -1.79 -1.04
N LEU A 47 -3.38 -2.74 -1.75
CA LEU A 47 -4.39 -2.52 -2.78
C LEU A 47 -5.74 -3.02 -2.30
N PHE A 48 -6.79 -2.23 -2.51
CA PHE A 48 -8.15 -2.57 -2.12
C PHE A 48 -9.09 -2.31 -3.27
N ARG A 49 -9.69 -3.38 -3.81
CA ARG A 49 -10.75 -3.24 -4.81
C ARG A 49 -12.06 -2.92 -4.12
N THR A 50 -12.47 -1.65 -4.17
CA THR A 50 -13.68 -1.12 -3.50
C THR A 50 -14.93 -1.36 -4.34
N THR A 51 -14.80 -1.30 -5.66
CA THR A 51 -15.89 -1.58 -6.62
C THR A 51 -15.36 -2.38 -7.81
N PRO A 52 -16.21 -2.84 -8.75
CA PRO A 52 -15.74 -3.57 -9.92
C PRO A 52 -14.66 -2.85 -10.74
N ASP A 53 -14.68 -1.51 -10.77
CA ASP A 53 -13.80 -0.67 -11.61
C ASP A 53 -12.98 0.35 -10.79
N GLU A 54 -12.91 0.18 -9.46
CA GLU A 54 -12.17 1.08 -8.58
C GLU A 54 -11.26 0.30 -7.64
N VAL A 55 -10.00 0.72 -7.59
CA VAL A 55 -8.99 0.22 -6.67
C VAL A 55 -8.35 1.39 -5.96
N LEU A 56 -8.31 1.35 -4.63
CA LEU A 56 -7.57 2.30 -3.82
C LEU A 56 -6.23 1.70 -3.41
N ALA A 57 -5.19 2.53 -3.40
CA ALA A 57 -3.85 2.12 -3.05
C ALA A 57 -3.30 2.97 -1.90
N VAL A 58 -2.74 2.31 -0.90
CA VAL A 58 -2.16 2.95 0.30
C VAL A 58 -0.83 2.32 0.67
N SER A 59 -0.06 2.94 1.54
CA SER A 59 1.17 2.33 2.08
C SER A 59 0.83 1.02 2.79
N GLN A 60 1.61 -0.03 2.50
CA GLN A 60 1.51 -1.28 3.25
C GLN A 60 1.98 -1.11 4.70
N GLN A 61 2.87 -0.14 4.95
CA GLN A 61 3.37 0.21 6.26
C GLN A 61 2.33 1.01 7.04
N ASP A 62 1.96 0.50 8.21
CA ASP A 62 1.15 1.17 9.22
C ASP A 62 1.93 2.35 9.82
N PRO A 63 1.39 3.59 9.83
CA PRO A 63 2.10 4.76 10.32
C PRO A 63 2.31 4.77 11.85
N ALA A 64 1.49 4.04 12.63
CA ALA A 64 1.63 3.97 14.08
C ALA A 64 2.75 3.00 14.50
N THR A 65 2.85 1.86 13.82
CA THR A 65 3.72 0.74 14.23
C THR A 65 4.92 0.52 13.32
N LEU A 66 4.94 1.19 12.16
CA LEU A 66 5.92 1.02 11.09
C LEU A 66 6.00 -0.42 10.54
N SER A 67 4.98 -1.25 10.81
CA SER A 67 4.89 -2.63 10.36
C SER A 67 4.16 -2.72 9.02
N ASN A 68 4.62 -3.60 8.12
CA ASN A 68 4.02 -3.81 6.80
C ASN A 68 2.81 -4.75 6.88
N VAL A 69 1.67 -4.22 7.30
CA VAL A 69 0.47 -5.02 7.65
C VAL A 69 -0.83 -4.51 7.06
N MET A 70 -0.89 -3.34 6.43
CA MET A 70 -2.17 -2.67 6.12
C MET A 70 -3.10 -3.49 5.22
N ALA A 71 -2.61 -4.27 4.26
CA ALA A 71 -3.40 -5.20 3.44
C ALA A 71 -4.22 -6.21 4.26
N ARG A 72 -3.84 -6.48 5.51
CA ARG A 72 -4.56 -7.40 6.43
C ARG A 72 -5.63 -6.69 7.26
N GLY A 73 -5.83 -5.40 7.05
CA GLY A 73 -6.81 -4.60 7.77
C GLY A 73 -8.24 -4.98 7.41
N ILE A 74 -9.18 -4.61 8.28
CA ILE A 74 -10.60 -4.81 8.01
C ILE A 74 -11.10 -3.59 7.26
N VAL A 75 -11.58 -3.79 6.04
CA VAL A 75 -12.25 -2.72 5.27
C VAL A 75 -13.65 -2.46 5.82
N GLY A 76 -14.09 -1.21 5.71
CA GLY A 76 -15.40 -0.76 6.17
C GLY A 76 -15.77 0.57 5.52
N SER A 77 -16.72 1.26 6.13
CA SER A 77 -17.11 2.60 5.69
C SER A 77 -17.49 3.49 6.86
N ARG A 78 -17.30 4.80 6.67
CA ARG A 78 -17.84 5.86 7.53
C ARG A 78 -18.71 6.79 6.68
N GLY A 79 -19.99 6.49 6.61
CA GLY A 79 -20.88 7.13 5.62
C GLY A 79 -20.50 6.67 4.23
N SER A 80 -20.18 7.61 3.34
CA SER A 80 -19.71 7.30 1.97
C SER A 80 -18.21 7.06 1.86
N ARG A 81 -17.42 7.31 2.92
CA ARG A 81 -15.95 7.20 2.86
C ARG A 81 -15.51 5.76 3.11
N PRO A 82 -14.76 5.12 2.19
CA PRO A 82 -14.22 3.79 2.42
C PRO A 82 -13.09 3.85 3.45
N THR A 83 -13.08 2.92 4.40
CA THR A 83 -12.12 2.93 5.51
C THR A 83 -11.39 1.62 5.65
N ILE A 84 -10.24 1.66 6.32
CA ILE A 84 -9.52 0.50 6.79
C ILE A 84 -9.13 0.64 8.26
N ALA A 85 -9.42 -0.38 9.06
CA ALA A 85 -8.90 -0.50 10.41
C ALA A 85 -7.54 -1.21 10.40
N SER A 86 -6.49 -0.59 10.96
CA SER A 86 -5.17 -1.24 11.12
C SER A 86 -5.32 -2.59 11.83
N PRO A 87 -4.64 -3.66 11.37
CA PRO A 87 -4.70 -4.96 12.04
C PRO A 87 -4.26 -4.94 13.49
N LEU A 88 -3.31 -4.07 13.83
CA LEU A 88 -2.59 -4.12 15.10
C LEU A 88 -3.32 -3.33 16.18
N HIS A 89 -3.50 -2.03 15.99
CA HIS A 89 -4.05 -1.14 17.02
C HIS A 89 -5.42 -0.53 16.66
N LYS A 90 -6.00 -0.95 15.52
CA LYS A 90 -7.38 -0.62 15.11
C LYS A 90 -7.63 0.86 14.82
N GLU A 91 -6.58 1.66 14.60
CA GLU A 91 -6.75 2.98 14.02
C GLU A 91 -7.48 2.87 12.69
N VAL A 92 -8.45 3.75 12.49
CA VAL A 92 -9.31 3.72 11.30
C VAL A 92 -8.87 4.82 10.36
N TYR A 93 -8.42 4.44 9.17
CA TYR A 93 -7.97 5.37 8.13
C TYR A 93 -9.01 5.43 7.01
N ASP A 94 -9.19 6.60 6.43
CA ASP A 94 -9.83 6.76 5.13
C ASP A 94 -8.89 6.27 4.02
N LEU A 95 -9.37 5.36 3.17
CA LEU A 95 -8.62 4.81 2.05
C LEU A 95 -8.39 5.82 0.91
N GLU A 96 -9.26 6.82 0.75
CA GLU A 96 -9.12 7.84 -0.30
C GLU A 96 -8.08 8.91 0.08
N THR A 97 -8.16 9.41 1.32
CA THR A 97 -7.39 10.59 1.75
C THR A 97 -6.24 10.25 2.69
N GLY A 98 -6.24 9.07 3.30
CA GLY A 98 -5.27 8.65 4.30
C GLY A 98 -5.51 9.21 5.71
N GLU A 99 -6.53 10.05 5.89
CA GLU A 99 -6.89 10.66 7.18
C GLU A 99 -7.17 9.57 8.22
N CYS A 100 -6.57 9.68 9.40
CA CYS A 100 -6.88 8.81 10.52
C CYS A 100 -8.03 9.38 11.35
N PHE A 101 -9.15 8.67 11.41
CA PHE A 101 -10.34 9.07 12.16
C PHE A 101 -10.22 8.88 13.68
N THR A 102 -9.23 8.12 14.13
CA THR A 102 -9.04 7.80 15.55
C THR A 102 -7.92 8.62 16.19
N ASN A 103 -6.87 8.96 15.43
CA ASN A 103 -5.76 9.78 15.90
C ASN A 103 -5.33 10.77 14.80
N PRO A 104 -5.63 12.07 14.92
CA PRO A 104 -5.36 13.08 13.90
C PRO A 104 -3.86 13.34 13.65
N GLU A 105 -2.96 12.85 14.52
CA GLU A 105 -1.50 12.94 14.31
C GLU A 105 -0.99 11.91 13.30
N LEU A 106 -1.77 10.86 13.03
CA LEU A 106 -1.41 9.80 12.10
C LEU A 106 -2.03 10.04 10.74
N ARG A 107 -1.28 9.69 9.69
CA ARG A 107 -1.77 9.71 8.31
C ARG A 107 -1.20 8.54 7.53
N LEU A 108 -2.08 7.82 6.85
CA LEU A 108 -1.70 6.75 5.94
C LEU A 108 -1.37 7.36 4.57
N ALA A 109 -0.22 7.01 3.98
CA ALA A 109 0.10 7.48 2.64
C ALA A 109 -0.84 6.80 1.62
N THR A 110 -1.38 7.57 0.68
CA THR A 110 -2.21 7.10 -0.43
C THR A 110 -1.48 7.28 -1.76
N TYR A 111 -1.80 6.45 -2.74
CA TYR A 111 -1.24 6.47 -4.08
C TYR A 111 -2.35 6.56 -5.11
N SER A 112 -2.14 7.37 -6.15
CA SER A 112 -3.10 7.45 -7.25
C SER A 112 -3.11 6.15 -8.03
N THR A 113 -4.31 5.71 -8.41
CA THR A 113 -4.54 4.50 -9.20
C THR A 113 -5.28 4.85 -10.48
N ARG A 114 -5.12 4.01 -11.50
CA ARG A 114 -5.96 4.03 -12.70
C ARG A 114 -6.04 2.65 -13.31
N LEU A 115 -7.08 2.41 -14.09
CA LEU A 115 -7.22 1.21 -14.90
C LEU A 115 -6.92 1.55 -16.37
N VAL A 116 -6.02 0.80 -16.99
CA VAL A 116 -5.65 0.91 -18.40
C VAL A 116 -5.73 -0.48 -19.01
N ASP A 117 -6.63 -0.66 -19.98
CA ASP A 117 -6.85 -1.93 -20.69
C ASP A 117 -7.08 -3.14 -19.76
N GLY A 118 -7.78 -2.94 -18.63
CA GLY A 118 -8.06 -3.96 -17.63
C GLY A 118 -6.95 -4.20 -16.60
N TYR A 119 -5.88 -3.41 -16.65
CA TYR A 119 -4.77 -3.50 -15.70
C TYR A 119 -4.72 -2.31 -14.77
N LEU A 120 -4.41 -2.60 -13.51
CA LEU A 120 -4.13 -1.58 -12.51
C LEU A 120 -2.76 -0.96 -12.72
N GLU A 121 -2.72 0.36 -12.72
CA GLU A 121 -1.50 1.15 -12.59
C GLU A 121 -1.53 2.00 -11.32
N VAL A 122 -0.38 2.12 -10.65
CA VAL A 122 -0.18 2.92 -9.43
C VAL A 122 0.88 3.97 -9.66
N ALA A 123 0.62 5.22 -9.24
CA ALA A 123 1.59 6.31 -9.30
C ALA A 123 2.45 6.37 -8.02
N LEU A 124 3.79 6.39 -8.17
CA LEU A 124 4.75 6.36 -7.05
C LEU A 124 5.67 7.57 -6.94
#